data_AF-A0A8T3NZ77-F1
#
_entry.id   AF-A0A8T3NZ77-F1
#
_cell.length_a   1.000
_cell.length_b   1.000
_cell.length_c   1.000
_cell.angle_alpha   90.00
_cell.angle_beta   90.00
_cell.angle_gamma   90.00
#
_symmetry.space_group_name_H-M   'P 1'
#
loop_
_entity.id
_entity.type
_entity.pdbx_description
1 polymer ?
#
loop_
_entity_poly.entity_id
_entity_poly.type
_entity_poly.pdbx_seq_one_letter_code
_entity_poly.pdbx_strand_id
1 'polypeptide(L)'
;MTIVSADRQLDESSAATDSNEDWKKEWAVPDGFSLAIDSQGYQYPTAVAFVPHPGDRPKDPLYFVTELRGTVKVVTNDRTVKTFATGFLQTEFDNEPPQGESEVGLAGLCLEPKRGYVYVTFAYQDDENVLRNNVMRFHSTPGTFSLEPKSRVEFTEIFARDESGPSHQIGPCQVHDNMLYVSVGDGFVSPLNSQNIDSTLGKILRMELDGTPVPDNPFYIDDDTTKARNYVWAYGMRNPFSLAIVDGHVVVTENGLESDRFLEVRQGQNYLWNGSDESIAANAAYVFLDSMGPVQMDYSATASFFPDEYADQFFVASSSDSGVIRIGYDVLDGMLVNMPEHFVAAAEGEQTDPVLGLAFGPDGLYFSPLLPVKDNQGAVLKVQYDPAKAHDLTLAELADPAALAEDGKELMRENGCFGCHRLTGEFELGGTNGPVLNRGSGPMFDRIDARIHSPDYLQALRALDARDEEPFNRYKDARAELVRAQGRERIKIWLTYHILEPRFDKRDSTMPNMGLNEVEAEAIARYLLGEDDGGGLSQTIKNMLPEPRYRYFAFAFVAGLAIGLPIWLVLWIVGRLWARRRQT
;
A
#
# COMPACT_ATOMS: atom_id res chain seq x y z
N MET A 1 9.89 -13.15 -5.45
CA MET A 1 10.15 -12.50 -4.16
C MET A 1 11.42 -13.02 -3.53
N THR A 2 12.46 -12.18 -3.45
CA THR A 2 13.68 -12.44 -2.66
C THR A 2 13.74 -11.31 -1.65
N ILE A 3 13.21 -11.53 -0.45
CA ILE A 3 13.32 -10.58 0.66
C ILE A 3 13.74 -11.38 1.90
N VAL A 4 14.64 -10.76 2.67
CA VAL A 4 15.29 -11.21 3.91
C VAL A 4 16.43 -12.24 3.74
N SER A 5 17.62 -11.75 3.43
CA SER A 5 18.77 -12.12 4.29
C SER A 5 18.95 -11.00 5.30
N ALA A 6 18.41 -11.18 6.50
CA ALA A 6 18.83 -10.41 7.65
C ALA A 6 20.20 -10.95 8.10
N ASP A 7 21.23 -10.75 7.28
CA ASP A 7 22.62 -10.93 7.72
C ASP A 7 23.06 -9.66 8.48
N ARG A 8 22.21 -9.22 9.43
CA ARG A 8 22.64 -8.38 10.54
C ARG A 8 22.87 -9.34 11.69
N GLN A 9 23.93 -10.13 11.56
CA GLN A 9 24.57 -10.74 12.73
C GLN A 9 24.70 -9.61 13.75
N LEU A 10 24.09 -9.79 14.93
CA LEU A 10 24.23 -8.91 16.08
C LEU A 10 25.71 -8.88 16.46
N ASP A 11 26.50 -8.12 15.72
CA ASP A 11 27.91 -7.92 15.99
C ASP A 11 27.96 -6.91 17.14
N GLU A 12 28.18 -7.41 18.36
CA GLU A 12 28.37 -6.63 19.59
C GLU A 12 29.62 -5.73 19.54
N SER A 13 30.15 -5.41 18.35
CA SER A 13 31.46 -4.79 18.17
C SER A 13 31.54 -3.67 17.11
N SER A 14 30.48 -2.88 16.90
CA SER A 14 30.65 -1.56 16.25
C SER A 14 30.45 -0.43 17.26
N ALA A 15 31.58 0.18 17.64
CA ALA A 15 31.65 1.29 18.56
C ALA A 15 30.70 2.44 18.20
N ALA A 16 30.01 2.94 19.23
CA ALA A 16 29.14 4.11 19.20
C ALA A 16 29.80 5.29 18.48
N THR A 17 29.27 5.62 17.30
CA THR A 17 29.30 6.99 16.79
C THR A 17 27.95 7.62 17.08
N ASP A 18 28.01 8.56 18.00
CA ASP A 18 26.95 9.40 18.55
C ASP A 18 26.31 10.25 17.44
N SER A 19 25.12 9.86 16.96
CA SER A 19 24.13 10.80 16.46
C SER A 19 22.73 10.30 16.85
N ASN A 20 22.15 10.95 17.86
CA ASN A 20 20.95 10.53 18.60
C ASN A 20 19.64 10.56 17.75
N GLU A 21 19.74 10.88 16.45
CA GLU A 21 18.64 11.12 15.51
C GLU A 21 18.87 10.55 14.09
N ASP A 22 19.87 9.68 13.87
CA ASP A 22 20.18 9.19 12.51
C ASP A 22 18.99 8.51 11.83
N TRP A 23 18.18 7.78 12.62
CA TRP A 23 16.96 7.11 12.18
C TRP A 23 15.95 8.04 11.48
N LYS A 24 15.94 9.34 11.79
CA LYS A 24 15.01 10.28 11.15
C LYS A 24 15.30 10.42 9.65
N LYS A 25 16.56 10.31 9.24
CA LYS A 25 16.97 10.44 7.83
C LYS A 25 16.52 9.26 6.97
N GLU A 26 16.13 8.15 7.61
CA GLU A 26 15.62 6.97 6.94
C GLU A 26 14.19 7.20 6.41
N TRP A 27 13.51 8.27 6.86
CA TRP A 27 12.09 8.52 6.55
C TRP A 27 11.87 9.93 6.01
N ALA A 28 11.30 10.03 4.82
CA ALA A 28 10.76 11.27 4.29
C ALA A 28 9.27 11.42 4.65
N VAL A 29 8.86 12.65 4.94
CA VAL A 29 7.46 13.03 5.22
C VAL A 29 7.08 14.25 4.37
N PRO A 30 5.80 14.65 4.28
CA PRO A 30 5.42 15.80 3.47
C PRO A 30 5.92 17.11 4.08
N ASP A 31 6.06 18.15 3.26
CA ASP A 31 6.51 19.47 3.70
C ASP A 31 5.65 20.00 4.87
N GLY A 32 6.31 20.55 5.88
CA GLY A 32 5.63 21.10 7.07
C GLY A 32 5.22 20.07 8.12
N PHE A 33 5.46 18.79 7.90
CA PHE A 33 5.26 17.74 8.89
C PHE A 33 6.53 17.47 9.69
N SER A 34 6.35 17.14 10.96
CA SER A 34 7.38 16.72 11.90
C SER A 34 7.34 15.20 12.11
N LEU A 35 8.50 14.62 12.42
CA LEU A 35 8.67 13.19 12.71
C LEU A 35 9.33 12.99 14.08
N ALA A 36 8.72 12.16 14.93
CA ALA A 36 9.23 11.85 16.27
C ALA A 36 8.92 10.42 16.70
N ILE A 37 9.69 9.87 17.64
CA ILE A 37 9.30 8.65 18.36
C ILE A 37 8.27 9.05 19.42
N ASP A 38 7.08 8.44 19.41
CA ASP A 38 6.10 8.61 20.49
C ASP A 38 6.38 7.63 21.65
N SER A 39 6.65 6.36 21.33
CA SER A 39 7.03 5.36 22.32
C SER A 39 7.95 4.29 21.72
N GLN A 40 8.60 3.52 22.59
CA GLN A 40 9.65 2.56 22.24
C GLN A 40 9.69 1.42 23.26
N GLY A 41 10.46 0.38 22.97
CA GLY A 41 10.57 -0.83 23.79
C GLY A 41 9.75 -2.00 23.25
N TYR A 42 9.47 -2.00 21.95
CA TYR A 42 8.76 -3.07 21.27
C TYR A 42 9.70 -4.11 20.66
N GLN A 43 9.19 -5.33 20.52
CA GLN A 43 9.79 -6.41 19.75
C GLN A 43 8.85 -6.76 18.59
N TYR A 44 9.24 -6.43 17.36
CA TYR A 44 8.47 -6.73 16.16
C TYR A 44 7.00 -6.27 16.25
N PRO A 45 6.74 -4.96 16.43
CA PRO A 45 5.38 -4.43 16.49
C PRO A 45 4.62 -4.64 15.17
N THR A 46 3.37 -5.09 15.23
CA THR A 46 2.57 -5.48 14.04
C THR A 46 1.34 -4.62 13.81
N ALA A 47 0.67 -4.15 14.87
CA ALA A 47 -0.51 -3.30 14.75
C ALA A 47 -0.61 -2.28 15.87
N VAL A 48 -1.23 -1.13 15.59
CA VAL A 48 -1.52 -0.07 16.56
C VAL A 48 -3.02 0.23 16.56
N ALA A 49 -3.61 0.44 17.74
CA ALA A 49 -5.00 0.88 17.86
C ALA A 49 -5.18 1.87 19.02
N PHE A 50 -5.67 3.07 18.71
CA PHE A 50 -5.91 4.12 19.70
C PHE A 50 -7.23 3.93 20.45
N VAL A 51 -7.19 4.24 21.75
CA VAL A 51 -8.41 4.45 22.53
C VAL A 51 -9.07 5.73 22.00
N PRO A 52 -10.33 5.69 21.49
CA PRO A 52 -10.93 6.87 20.85
C PRO A 52 -11.06 8.09 21.76
N HIS A 53 -11.33 7.84 23.05
CA HIS A 53 -11.46 8.86 24.08
C HIS A 53 -10.65 8.42 25.31
N PRO A 54 -9.31 8.60 25.30
CA PRO A 54 -8.48 8.22 26.43
C PRO A 54 -8.88 9.05 27.65
N GLY A 55 -8.77 8.48 28.86
CA GLY A 55 -8.98 9.26 30.08
C GLY A 55 -7.90 10.32 30.26
N ASP A 56 -8.12 11.37 31.06
CA ASP A 56 -7.18 12.49 31.16
C ASP A 56 -5.96 12.22 32.07
N ARG A 57 -5.94 11.11 32.82
CA ARG A 57 -4.87 10.89 33.80
C ARG A 57 -3.61 10.38 33.12
N PRO A 58 -2.41 10.69 33.64
CA PRO A 58 -1.14 10.25 33.05
C PRO A 58 -1.04 8.73 32.80
N LYS A 59 -1.69 7.91 33.64
CA LYS A 59 -1.65 6.44 33.58
C LYS A 59 -2.89 5.82 32.93
N ASP A 60 -3.80 6.62 32.38
CA ASP A 60 -4.91 6.08 31.60
C ASP A 60 -4.38 5.55 30.25
N PRO A 61 -4.93 4.42 29.73
CA PRO A 61 -4.56 3.89 28.42
C PRO A 61 -4.80 4.89 27.29
N LEU A 62 -3.82 5.01 26.41
CA LEU A 62 -3.83 5.85 25.21
C LEU A 62 -4.00 5.01 23.94
N TYR A 63 -3.18 3.98 23.77
CA TYR A 63 -3.28 3.03 22.66
C TYR A 63 -2.71 1.67 23.03
N PHE A 64 -3.00 0.69 22.19
CA PHE A 64 -2.48 -0.68 22.27
C PHE A 64 -1.57 -0.95 21.07
N VAL A 65 -0.60 -1.84 21.28
CA VAL A 65 0.31 -2.32 20.22
C VAL A 65 0.42 -3.83 20.32
N THR A 66 0.31 -4.55 19.20
CA THR A 66 0.61 -5.98 19.14
C THR A 66 2.06 -6.20 18.71
N GLU A 67 2.68 -7.23 19.26
CA GLU A 67 4.01 -7.71 18.88
C GLU A 67 3.84 -9.08 18.23
N LEU A 68 4.49 -9.32 17.10
CA LEU A 68 4.36 -10.55 16.28
C LEU A 68 4.39 -11.82 17.15
N ARG A 69 5.27 -11.85 18.17
CA ARG A 69 5.50 -12.98 19.08
C ARG A 69 4.48 -13.13 20.22
N GLY A 70 3.26 -12.64 20.09
CA GLY A 70 2.18 -12.99 21.03
C GLY A 70 2.05 -12.11 22.25
N THR A 71 2.59 -10.89 22.21
CA THR A 71 2.44 -9.91 23.30
C THR A 71 1.60 -8.73 22.85
N VAL A 72 0.66 -8.32 23.70
CA VAL A 72 -0.10 -7.08 23.56
C VAL A 72 0.44 -6.09 24.58
N LYS A 73 0.88 -4.93 24.10
CA LYS A 73 1.28 -3.79 24.91
C LYS A 73 0.13 -2.80 25.05
N VAL A 74 0.15 -2.06 26.16
CA VAL A 74 -0.69 -0.88 26.39
C VAL A 74 0.23 0.29 26.72
N VAL A 75 0.00 1.40 26.04
CA VAL A 75 0.71 2.67 26.27
C VAL A 75 -0.23 3.62 26.98
N THR A 76 0.30 4.37 27.94
CA THR A 76 -0.47 5.36 28.71
C THR A 76 -0.22 6.78 28.21
N ASN A 77 -1.03 7.75 28.65
CA ASN A 77 -0.88 9.15 28.25
C ASN A 77 0.52 9.73 28.52
N ASP A 78 1.21 9.29 29.57
CA ASP A 78 2.59 9.69 29.85
C ASP A 78 3.65 8.82 29.15
N ARG A 79 3.24 8.06 28.13
CA ARG A 79 4.06 7.19 27.28
C ARG A 79 4.74 6.05 28.05
N THR A 80 4.24 5.70 29.24
CA THR A 80 4.64 4.45 29.87
C THR A 80 4.09 3.26 29.07
N VAL A 81 4.97 2.40 28.58
CA VAL A 81 4.64 1.13 27.92
C VAL A 81 4.55 0.01 28.96
N LYS A 82 3.47 -0.77 28.91
CA LYS A 82 3.26 -1.95 29.78
C LYS A 82 2.81 -3.16 28.96
N THR A 83 3.07 -4.35 29.46
CA THR A 83 2.45 -5.58 28.94
C THR A 83 1.01 -5.65 29.40
N PHE A 84 0.08 -5.67 28.46
CA PHE A 84 -1.35 -5.88 28.71
C PHE A 84 -1.67 -7.37 28.78
N ALA A 85 -1.25 -8.15 27.78
CA ALA A 85 -1.48 -9.59 27.72
C ALA A 85 -0.32 -10.31 27.02
N THR A 86 -0.05 -11.56 27.42
CA THR A 86 0.94 -12.45 26.80
C THR A 86 0.62 -13.91 27.15
N GLY A 87 1.36 -14.87 26.60
CA GLY A 87 1.26 -16.29 26.97
C GLY A 87 -0.04 -16.95 26.51
N PHE A 88 -0.61 -16.49 25.40
CA PHE A 88 -1.79 -17.09 24.77
C PHE A 88 -1.51 -17.63 23.35
N LEU A 89 -0.32 -17.37 22.79
CA LEU A 89 0.19 -18.10 21.63
C LEU A 89 1.06 -19.26 22.11
N GLN A 90 0.79 -20.46 21.60
CA GLN A 90 1.69 -21.60 21.72
C GLN A 90 2.52 -21.69 20.44
N THR A 91 3.58 -20.88 20.36
CA THR A 91 4.49 -20.89 19.22
C THR A 91 5.91 -20.78 19.76
N GLU A 92 6.68 -21.86 19.64
CA GLU A 92 8.12 -21.86 19.97
C GLU A 92 8.87 -21.12 18.86
N PHE A 93 9.08 -19.82 19.02
CA PHE A 93 9.98 -19.02 18.15
C PHE A 93 11.43 -19.11 18.63
N ASP A 94 11.89 -20.31 19.04
CA ASP A 94 13.23 -20.52 19.59
C ASP A 94 14.34 -20.29 18.54
N ASN A 95 13.98 -20.28 17.26
CA ASN A 95 14.83 -19.87 16.14
C ASN A 95 14.11 -18.81 15.29
N GLU A 96 14.86 -18.04 14.49
CA GLU A 96 14.24 -17.24 13.42
C GLU A 96 13.36 -18.15 12.54
N PRO A 97 12.16 -17.69 12.14
CA PRO A 97 11.32 -18.47 11.25
C PRO A 97 12.11 -18.78 9.96
N PRO A 98 12.03 -20.01 9.43
CA PRO A 98 12.55 -20.36 8.12
C PRO A 98 12.12 -19.33 7.06
N GLN A 99 12.92 -19.15 6.01
CA GLN A 99 12.54 -18.31 4.87
C GLN A 99 11.13 -18.69 4.38
N GLY A 100 10.20 -17.73 4.42
CA GLY A 100 8.80 -17.93 4.01
C GLY A 100 7.80 -18.22 5.14
N GLU A 101 8.21 -18.24 6.42
CA GLU A 101 7.33 -18.43 7.59
C GLU A 101 7.24 -17.17 8.49
N SER A 102 7.60 -16.00 7.96
CA SER A 102 7.71 -14.74 8.73
C SER A 102 6.39 -14.08 9.12
N GLU A 103 5.24 -14.58 8.65
CA GLU A 103 3.91 -13.98 8.88
C GLU A 103 3.16 -14.59 10.07
N VAL A 104 3.72 -15.63 10.71
CA VAL A 104 3.03 -16.36 11.79
C VAL A 104 3.12 -15.61 13.11
N GLY A 105 1.98 -15.23 13.68
CA GLY A 105 1.91 -14.59 14.98
C GLY A 105 0.67 -13.71 15.17
N LEU A 106 0.78 -12.68 16.03
CA LEU A 106 -0.24 -11.63 16.16
C LEU A 106 -0.27 -10.75 14.91
N ALA A 107 -1.44 -10.65 14.28
CA ALA A 107 -1.67 -9.87 13.07
C ALA A 107 -2.43 -8.57 13.37
N GLY A 108 -3.71 -8.68 13.74
CA GLY A 108 -4.63 -7.55 13.87
C GLY A 108 -4.97 -7.16 15.30
N LEU A 109 -5.37 -5.90 15.47
CA LEU A 109 -5.78 -5.30 16.74
C LEU A 109 -6.94 -4.32 16.50
N CYS A 110 -8.06 -4.51 17.18
CA CYS A 110 -9.19 -3.58 17.12
C CYS A 110 -9.94 -3.47 18.45
N LEU A 111 -10.60 -2.32 18.67
CA LEU A 111 -11.20 -1.96 19.95
C LEU A 111 -12.71 -1.75 19.83
N GLU A 112 -13.48 -2.22 20.82
CA GLU A 112 -14.89 -1.84 21.02
C GLU A 112 -15.00 -1.04 22.33
N PRO A 113 -15.05 0.29 22.26
CA PRO A 113 -14.95 1.14 23.45
C PRO A 113 -16.17 1.01 24.37
N LYS A 114 -17.39 0.79 23.87
CA LYS A 114 -18.60 0.84 24.71
C LYS A 114 -18.62 -0.28 25.75
N ARG A 115 -18.08 -1.46 25.45
CA ARG A 115 -17.93 -2.58 26.40
C ARG A 115 -16.49 -2.78 26.86
N GLY A 116 -15.53 -2.02 26.32
CA GLY A 116 -14.13 -2.13 26.65
C GLY A 116 -13.55 -3.46 26.18
N TYR A 117 -13.87 -3.87 24.95
CA TYR A 117 -13.30 -5.08 24.36
C TYR A 117 -12.05 -4.72 23.55
N VAL A 118 -11.00 -5.52 23.73
CA VAL A 118 -9.80 -5.52 22.90
C VAL A 118 -9.79 -6.84 22.14
N TYR A 119 -9.86 -6.79 20.82
CA TYR A 119 -9.74 -7.96 19.96
C TYR A 119 -8.35 -8.03 19.38
N VAL A 120 -7.79 -9.23 19.35
CA VAL A 120 -6.58 -9.55 18.61
C VAL A 120 -6.84 -10.73 17.69
N THR A 121 -6.24 -10.69 16.51
CA THR A 121 -6.27 -11.79 15.54
C THR A 121 -4.87 -12.37 15.41
N PHE A 122 -4.77 -13.68 15.20
CA PHE A 122 -3.49 -14.35 15.13
C PHE A 122 -3.53 -15.71 14.47
N ALA A 123 -2.37 -16.12 13.96
CA ALA A 123 -2.10 -17.51 13.62
C ALA A 123 -1.40 -18.22 14.79
N TYR A 124 -1.73 -19.49 15.03
CA TYR A 124 -1.13 -20.33 16.08
C TYR A 124 -1.05 -21.79 15.63
N GLN A 125 -0.13 -22.56 16.23
CA GLN A 125 -0.11 -24.01 16.08
C GLN A 125 -0.98 -24.65 17.17
N ASP A 126 -1.89 -25.54 16.78
CA ASP A 126 -2.68 -26.32 17.73
C ASP A 126 -1.88 -27.48 18.34
N ASP A 127 -2.50 -28.25 19.25
CA ASP A 127 -1.87 -29.37 19.94
C ASP A 127 -1.43 -30.51 18.97
N GLU A 128 -1.91 -30.49 17.72
CA GLU A 128 -1.54 -31.42 16.64
C GLU A 128 -0.47 -30.84 15.70
N ASN A 129 0.07 -29.65 16.01
CA ASN A 129 0.98 -28.85 15.18
C ASN A 129 0.37 -28.38 13.85
N VAL A 130 -0.96 -28.27 13.77
CA VAL A 130 -1.64 -27.67 12.61
C VAL A 130 -1.70 -26.16 12.81
N LEU A 131 -1.23 -25.42 11.82
CA LEU A 131 -1.30 -23.96 11.85
C LEU A 131 -2.73 -23.50 11.55
N ARG A 132 -3.29 -22.67 12.42
CA ARG A 132 -4.68 -22.20 12.37
C ARG A 132 -4.80 -20.72 12.69
N ASN A 133 -5.89 -20.13 12.23
CA ASN A 133 -6.28 -18.77 12.55
C ASN A 133 -7.10 -18.72 13.84
N ASN A 134 -7.10 -17.58 14.53
CA ASN A 134 -7.97 -17.38 15.67
C ASN A 134 -8.20 -15.89 15.98
N VAL A 135 -9.23 -15.63 16.76
CA VAL A 135 -9.54 -14.33 17.36
C VAL A 135 -9.66 -14.51 18.87
N MET A 136 -9.04 -13.60 19.62
CA MET A 136 -9.22 -13.51 21.06
C MET A 136 -9.77 -12.15 21.45
N ARG A 137 -10.76 -12.16 22.35
CA ARG A 137 -11.34 -10.97 22.95
C ARG A 137 -10.94 -10.86 24.41
N PHE A 138 -10.27 -9.78 24.78
CA PHE A 138 -10.06 -9.38 26.16
C PHE A 138 -11.14 -8.41 26.62
N HIS A 139 -11.59 -8.56 27.86
CA HIS A 139 -12.48 -7.59 28.50
C HIS A 139 -11.68 -6.64 29.38
N SER A 140 -11.99 -5.36 29.28
CA SER A 140 -11.29 -4.27 29.93
C SER A 140 -12.27 -3.37 30.70
N THR A 141 -11.96 -2.09 30.89
CA THR A 141 -12.94 -1.11 31.39
C THR A 141 -13.65 -0.42 30.21
N PRO A 142 -14.99 -0.41 30.18
CA PRO A 142 -15.75 0.37 29.20
C PRO A 142 -15.29 1.83 29.09
N GLY A 143 -15.16 2.33 27.87
CA GLY A 143 -14.75 3.68 27.50
C GLY A 143 -13.24 3.89 27.57
N THR A 144 -12.64 3.71 28.74
CA THR A 144 -11.25 4.13 29.02
C THR A 144 -10.22 3.00 28.94
N PHE A 145 -10.66 1.75 28.85
CA PHE A 145 -9.82 0.56 28.93
C PHE A 145 -9.03 0.47 30.27
N SER A 146 -8.25 -0.58 30.43
CA SER A 146 -7.49 -0.94 31.63
C SER A 146 -6.11 -1.42 31.23
N LEU A 147 -5.16 -1.30 32.16
CA LEU A 147 -3.76 -1.71 31.91
C LEU A 147 -3.57 -3.23 31.89
N GLU A 148 -4.54 -3.99 32.41
CA GLU A 148 -4.56 -5.44 32.42
C GLU A 148 -5.97 -5.93 32.05
N PRO A 149 -6.10 -7.09 31.37
CA PRO A 149 -7.39 -7.67 31.04
C PRO A 149 -8.08 -8.21 32.29
N LYS A 150 -9.39 -8.02 32.39
CA LYS A 150 -10.23 -8.59 33.47
C LYS A 150 -10.62 -10.04 33.19
N SER A 151 -10.76 -10.38 31.91
CA SER A 151 -11.06 -11.73 31.41
C SER A 151 -10.73 -11.81 29.93
N ARG A 152 -10.71 -13.04 29.38
CA ARG A 152 -10.52 -13.29 27.95
C ARG A 152 -11.44 -14.40 27.46
N VAL A 153 -11.77 -14.39 26.18
CA VAL A 153 -12.54 -15.41 25.46
C VAL A 153 -11.88 -15.65 24.11
N GLU A 154 -11.80 -16.91 23.69
CA GLU A 154 -11.21 -17.32 22.41
C GLU A 154 -12.32 -17.77 21.46
N PHE A 155 -12.18 -17.48 20.17
CA PHE A 155 -13.14 -17.84 19.12
C PHE A 155 -12.67 -19.04 18.30
N THR A 156 -11.92 -19.94 18.92
CA THR A 156 -11.21 -21.07 18.30
C THR A 156 -12.12 -21.93 17.43
N GLU A 157 -13.33 -22.23 17.90
CA GLU A 157 -14.30 -23.08 17.18
C GLU A 157 -14.69 -22.55 15.80
N ILE A 158 -14.60 -21.24 15.56
CA ILE A 158 -14.90 -20.62 14.25
C ILE A 158 -13.88 -21.08 13.20
N PHE A 159 -12.62 -21.24 13.59
CA PHE A 159 -11.49 -21.48 12.69
C PHE A 159 -10.93 -22.91 12.77
N ALA A 160 -11.35 -23.70 13.76
CA ALA A 160 -10.78 -25.02 14.07
C ALA A 160 -10.84 -26.04 12.92
N ARG A 161 -11.69 -25.83 11.91
CA ARG A 161 -11.84 -26.75 10.77
C ARG A 161 -10.91 -26.43 9.60
N ASP A 162 -10.39 -25.21 9.52
CA ASP A 162 -9.54 -24.78 8.42
C ASP A 162 -8.07 -24.80 8.85
N GLU A 163 -7.23 -25.47 8.07
CA GLU A 163 -5.78 -25.41 8.17
C GLU A 163 -5.28 -24.20 7.39
N SER A 164 -4.34 -23.47 7.96
CA SER A 164 -3.61 -22.41 7.29
C SER A 164 -2.18 -22.88 7.00
N GLY A 165 -1.66 -22.50 5.86
CA GLY A 165 -0.25 -22.62 5.50
C GLY A 165 0.60 -21.47 6.08
N PRO A 166 1.90 -21.44 5.74
CA PRO A 166 2.89 -20.54 6.35
C PRO A 166 2.78 -19.07 5.94
N SER A 167 1.85 -18.72 5.04
CA SER A 167 1.56 -17.34 4.63
C SER A 167 0.05 -17.11 4.44
N HIS A 168 -0.37 -15.86 4.27
CA HIS A 168 -1.74 -15.43 4.00
C HIS A 168 -2.75 -15.87 5.07
N GLN A 169 -2.37 -15.73 6.34
CA GLN A 169 -3.23 -16.09 7.46
C GLN A 169 -4.33 -15.04 7.71
N ILE A 170 -4.85 -15.03 8.93
CA ILE A 170 -5.74 -13.98 9.42
C ILE A 170 -5.02 -12.63 9.48
N GLY A 171 -5.73 -11.58 9.08
CA GLY A 171 -5.23 -10.21 9.08
C GLY A 171 -6.01 -9.33 10.08
N PRO A 172 -6.32 -8.07 9.73
CA PRO A 172 -6.90 -7.08 10.64
C PRO A 172 -8.34 -7.40 11.02
N CYS A 173 -8.79 -6.74 12.08
CA CYS A 173 -10.19 -6.70 12.48
C CYS A 173 -10.69 -5.26 12.59
N GLN A 174 -12.00 -5.07 12.46
CA GLN A 174 -12.66 -3.78 12.66
C GLN A 174 -13.98 -4.00 13.41
N VAL A 175 -14.37 -3.03 14.23
CA VAL A 175 -15.67 -3.04 14.91
C VAL A 175 -16.52 -1.89 14.39
N HIS A 176 -17.70 -2.23 13.85
CA HIS A 176 -18.65 -1.26 13.34
C HIS A 176 -20.08 -1.73 13.65
N ASP A 177 -20.94 -0.84 14.12
CA ASP A 177 -22.35 -1.14 14.43
C ASP A 177 -22.61 -2.39 15.30
N ASN A 178 -21.76 -2.60 16.32
CA ASN A 178 -21.75 -3.80 17.19
C ASN A 178 -21.48 -5.12 16.46
N MET A 179 -20.83 -5.07 15.31
CA MET A 179 -20.36 -6.24 14.59
C MET A 179 -18.84 -6.21 14.53
N LEU A 180 -18.23 -7.40 14.63
CA LEU A 180 -16.82 -7.62 14.41
C LEU A 180 -16.62 -8.10 12.97
N TYR A 181 -15.79 -7.39 12.23
CA TYR A 181 -15.33 -7.77 10.90
C TYR A 181 -13.88 -8.25 10.98
N VAL A 182 -13.56 -9.33 10.27
CA VAL A 182 -12.24 -9.95 10.30
C VAL A 182 -11.82 -10.34 8.90
N SER A 183 -10.65 -9.89 8.48
CA SER A 183 -10.03 -10.31 7.23
C SER A 183 -9.27 -11.63 7.40
N VAL A 184 -9.46 -12.57 6.48
CA VAL A 184 -8.74 -13.85 6.46
C VAL A 184 -8.23 -14.14 5.05
N GLY A 185 -6.93 -14.32 4.90
CA GLY A 185 -6.31 -14.74 3.63
C GLY A 185 -6.64 -16.18 3.26
N ASP A 186 -6.24 -16.59 2.07
CA ASP A 186 -6.48 -17.93 1.50
C ASP A 186 -5.67 -19.04 2.19
N GLY A 187 -4.87 -18.66 3.19
CA GLY A 187 -4.02 -19.51 4.00
C GLY A 187 -2.85 -20.09 3.22
N PHE A 188 -2.58 -19.69 1.98
CA PHE A 188 -1.53 -20.27 1.15
C PHE A 188 -1.66 -21.82 0.97
N VAL A 189 -2.87 -22.35 1.12
CA VAL A 189 -3.17 -23.79 0.97
C VAL A 189 -3.70 -24.07 -0.44
N SER A 190 -4.77 -23.38 -0.83
CA SER A 190 -5.37 -23.51 -2.16
C SER A 190 -6.26 -22.30 -2.47
N PRO A 191 -6.12 -21.68 -3.65
CA PRO A 191 -7.04 -20.63 -4.10
C PRO A 191 -8.51 -21.05 -4.15
N LEU A 192 -8.78 -22.37 -4.22
CA LEU A 192 -10.15 -22.90 -4.21
C LEU A 192 -10.87 -22.66 -2.87
N ASN A 193 -10.13 -22.51 -1.76
CA ASN A 193 -10.72 -22.23 -0.46
C ASN A 193 -11.37 -20.83 -0.44
N SER A 194 -10.79 -19.86 -1.13
CA SER A 194 -11.37 -18.52 -1.27
C SER A 194 -12.74 -18.57 -1.94
N GLN A 195 -12.97 -19.52 -2.84
CA GLN A 195 -14.25 -19.75 -3.52
C GLN A 195 -15.24 -20.61 -2.71
N ASN A 196 -14.75 -21.35 -1.71
CA ASN A 196 -15.57 -22.19 -0.84
C ASN A 196 -16.18 -21.39 0.31
N ILE A 197 -17.51 -21.20 0.31
CA ILE A 197 -18.22 -20.51 1.39
C ILE A 197 -18.26 -21.32 2.71
N ASP A 198 -17.97 -22.61 2.68
CA ASP A 198 -17.86 -23.46 3.88
C ASP A 198 -16.47 -23.44 4.53
N SER A 199 -15.59 -22.55 4.09
CA SER A 199 -14.27 -22.30 4.69
C SER A 199 -14.17 -20.84 5.15
N THR A 200 -13.40 -20.61 6.22
CA THR A 200 -13.05 -19.27 6.70
C THR A 200 -11.95 -18.58 5.89
N LEU A 201 -11.24 -19.31 5.02
CA LEU A 201 -10.08 -18.80 4.27
C LEU A 201 -10.49 -17.98 3.03
N GLY A 202 -9.79 -16.88 2.77
CA GLY A 202 -10.01 -16.01 1.62
C GLY A 202 -11.32 -15.23 1.71
N LYS A 203 -11.62 -14.70 2.89
CA LYS A 203 -12.91 -14.10 3.28
C LYS A 203 -12.73 -12.75 3.98
N ILE A 204 -13.79 -11.95 3.93
CA ILE A 204 -14.12 -11.05 5.03
C ILE A 204 -15.22 -11.75 5.83
N LEU A 205 -14.99 -11.94 7.13
CA LEU A 205 -15.96 -12.50 8.06
C LEU A 205 -16.67 -11.39 8.83
N ARG A 206 -17.95 -11.59 9.18
CA ARG A 206 -18.76 -10.72 10.04
C ARG A 206 -19.43 -11.56 11.12
N MET A 207 -19.26 -11.17 12.38
CA MET A 207 -19.80 -11.85 13.56
C MET A 207 -20.29 -10.85 14.61
N GLU A 208 -21.12 -11.30 15.54
CA GLU A 208 -21.45 -10.55 16.74
C GLU A 208 -20.20 -10.35 17.61
N LEU A 209 -20.23 -9.36 18.52
CA LEU A 209 -19.08 -9.05 19.40
C LEU A 209 -18.66 -10.21 20.33
N ASP A 210 -19.50 -11.24 20.50
CA ASP A 210 -19.20 -12.44 21.28
C ASP A 210 -18.76 -13.64 20.42
N GLY A 211 -18.60 -13.46 19.12
CA GLY A 211 -18.19 -14.49 18.18
C GLY A 211 -19.33 -15.36 17.67
N THR A 212 -20.59 -15.05 18.00
CA THR A 212 -21.74 -15.76 17.42
C THR A 212 -22.03 -15.29 15.98
N PRO A 213 -22.60 -16.16 15.12
CA PRO A 213 -22.89 -15.79 13.73
C PRO A 213 -24.06 -14.81 13.64
N VAL A 214 -24.02 -13.93 12.62
CA VAL A 214 -25.08 -12.95 12.36
C VAL A 214 -26.11 -13.56 11.39
N PRO A 215 -27.41 -13.69 11.76
CA PRO A 215 -28.43 -14.27 10.88
C PRO A 215 -28.64 -13.55 9.55
N ASP A 216 -28.25 -12.27 9.48
CA ASP A 216 -28.29 -11.44 8.27
C ASP A 216 -27.07 -11.67 7.34
N ASN A 217 -26.13 -12.55 7.68
CA ASN A 217 -25.02 -12.88 6.77
C ASN A 217 -25.54 -13.53 5.48
N PRO A 218 -24.93 -13.22 4.32
CA PRO A 218 -25.44 -13.61 3.00
C PRO A 218 -25.56 -15.12 2.79
N PHE A 219 -24.81 -15.93 3.55
CA PHE A 219 -24.79 -17.39 3.43
C PHE A 219 -25.25 -18.09 4.72
N TYR A 220 -25.90 -17.37 5.63
CA TYR A 220 -26.37 -17.92 6.90
C TYR A 220 -27.39 -19.04 6.68
N ILE A 221 -27.24 -20.12 7.44
CA ILE A 221 -28.22 -21.20 7.57
C ILE A 221 -28.42 -21.56 9.04
N ASP A 222 -29.67 -21.81 9.41
CA ASP A 222 -30.09 -22.02 10.80
C ASP A 222 -29.99 -23.50 11.25
N ASP A 223 -29.59 -24.40 10.34
CA ASP A 223 -29.55 -25.85 10.63
C ASP A 223 -28.31 -26.27 11.44
N ASP A 224 -27.25 -25.47 11.37
CA ASP A 224 -25.99 -25.67 12.07
C ASP A 224 -25.23 -24.34 12.14
N THR A 225 -25.32 -23.68 13.29
CA THR A 225 -24.68 -22.38 13.53
C THR A 225 -23.14 -22.46 13.61
N THR A 226 -22.55 -23.65 13.60
CA THR A 226 -21.09 -23.85 13.68
C THR A 226 -20.37 -23.79 12.33
N LYS A 227 -21.10 -23.69 11.21
CA LYS A 227 -20.51 -23.68 9.87
C LYS A 227 -19.88 -22.32 9.55
N ALA A 228 -18.70 -22.34 8.91
CA ALA A 228 -17.96 -21.16 8.49
C ALA A 228 -18.82 -20.20 7.63
N ARG A 229 -19.70 -20.73 6.77
CA ARG A 229 -20.58 -19.92 5.91
C ARG A 229 -21.44 -18.92 6.68
N ASN A 230 -21.78 -19.21 7.93
CA ASN A 230 -22.61 -18.33 8.76
C ASN A 230 -21.87 -17.08 9.20
N TYR A 231 -20.55 -17.01 9.00
CA TYR A 231 -19.70 -15.87 9.27
C TYR A 231 -19.27 -15.13 8.00
N VAL A 232 -19.46 -15.72 6.81
CA VAL A 232 -18.96 -15.14 5.56
C VAL A 232 -19.75 -13.89 5.19
N TRP A 233 -19.08 -12.72 5.19
CA TRP A 233 -19.60 -11.46 4.68
C TRP A 233 -19.30 -11.30 3.19
N ALA A 234 -18.07 -11.58 2.77
CA ALA A 234 -17.60 -11.56 1.39
C ALA A 234 -16.54 -12.64 1.17
N TYR A 235 -16.31 -13.04 -0.08
CA TYR A 235 -15.42 -14.17 -0.39
C TYR A 235 -14.65 -13.99 -1.71
N GLY A 236 -13.69 -14.87 -1.97
CA GLY A 236 -12.85 -14.79 -3.18
C GLY A 236 -11.67 -13.84 -3.04
N MET A 237 -11.11 -13.72 -1.84
CA MET A 237 -9.90 -12.94 -1.56
C MET A 237 -8.66 -13.87 -1.48
N ARG A 238 -7.49 -13.34 -1.81
CA ARG A 238 -6.16 -13.92 -1.60
C ARG A 238 -5.61 -13.54 -0.23
N ASN A 239 -5.32 -12.26 -0.01
CA ASN A 239 -4.62 -11.81 1.19
C ASN A 239 -5.01 -10.38 1.61
N PRO A 240 -6.24 -10.18 2.13
CA PRO A 240 -6.83 -8.87 2.43
C PRO A 240 -6.31 -8.30 3.75
N PHE A 241 -5.01 -8.02 3.82
CA PHE A 241 -4.34 -7.64 5.06
C PHE A 241 -4.62 -6.23 5.55
N SER A 242 -5.33 -5.37 4.83
CA SER A 242 -5.81 -4.12 5.42
C SER A 242 -7.34 -4.05 5.42
N LEU A 243 -7.92 -3.37 6.41
CA LEU A 243 -9.37 -3.28 6.59
C LEU A 243 -9.73 -1.99 7.33
N ALA A 244 -10.59 -1.18 6.73
CA ALA A 244 -11.24 -0.03 7.35
C ALA A 244 -12.75 -0.08 7.09
N ILE A 245 -13.54 0.54 7.97
CA ILE A 245 -14.99 0.71 7.76
C ILE A 245 -15.34 2.18 7.95
N VAL A 246 -15.82 2.81 6.88
CA VAL A 246 -16.20 4.24 6.85
C VAL A 246 -17.67 4.31 6.49
N ASP A 247 -18.50 4.85 7.38
CA ASP A 247 -19.96 4.98 7.18
C ASP A 247 -20.66 3.68 6.71
N GLY A 248 -20.17 2.53 7.19
CA GLY A 248 -20.69 1.19 6.84
C GLY A 248 -20.11 0.60 5.56
N HIS A 249 -19.28 1.35 4.83
CA HIS A 249 -18.55 0.88 3.66
C HIS A 249 -17.27 0.17 4.11
N VAL A 250 -17.14 -1.12 3.78
CA VAL A 250 -15.96 -1.93 4.10
C VAL A 250 -14.93 -1.70 3.01
N VAL A 251 -13.73 -1.24 3.35
CA VAL A 251 -12.66 -0.95 2.40
C VAL A 251 -11.43 -1.76 2.77
N VAL A 252 -10.77 -2.32 1.74
CA VAL A 252 -9.65 -3.26 1.87
C VAL A 252 -8.55 -2.87 0.90
N THR A 253 -7.31 -3.10 1.29
CA THR A 253 -6.23 -3.40 0.34
C THR A 253 -5.76 -4.83 0.51
N GLU A 254 -5.44 -5.45 -0.61
CA GLU A 254 -5.17 -6.88 -0.70
C GLU A 254 -3.93 -7.16 -1.52
N ASN A 255 -3.07 -8.01 -0.96
CA ASN A 255 -1.83 -8.43 -1.58
C ASN A 255 -2.13 -9.45 -2.69
N GLY A 256 -1.63 -9.24 -3.91
CA GLY A 256 -1.65 -10.24 -4.98
C GLY A 256 -0.33 -10.99 -5.14
N LEU A 257 -0.02 -11.49 -6.34
CA LEU A 257 1.26 -12.18 -6.57
C LEU A 257 2.35 -11.16 -6.91
N GLU A 258 2.10 -10.38 -7.96
CA GLU A 258 2.98 -9.29 -8.41
C GLU A 258 2.31 -7.92 -8.29
N SER A 259 0.97 -7.91 -8.25
CA SER A 259 0.15 -6.70 -8.17
C SER A 259 -0.76 -6.73 -6.94
N ASP A 260 -1.07 -5.58 -6.35
CA ASP A 260 -2.02 -5.47 -5.24
C ASP A 260 -3.29 -4.74 -5.68
N ARG A 261 -4.34 -4.77 -4.86
CA ARG A 261 -5.57 -4.00 -5.13
C ARG A 261 -6.06 -3.21 -3.92
N PHE A 262 -6.65 -2.06 -4.20
CA PHE A 262 -7.54 -1.33 -3.30
C PHE A 262 -8.98 -1.53 -3.78
N LEU A 263 -9.90 -1.82 -2.87
CA LEU A 263 -11.30 -2.07 -3.22
C LEU A 263 -12.26 -1.82 -2.07
N GLU A 264 -13.50 -1.50 -2.44
CA GLU A 264 -14.62 -1.55 -1.53
C GLU A 264 -15.28 -2.94 -1.55
N VAL A 265 -15.49 -3.52 -0.37
CA VAL A 265 -16.04 -4.87 -0.19
C VAL A 265 -17.53 -4.84 0.13
N ARG A 266 -18.34 -5.24 -0.84
CA ARG A 266 -19.80 -5.41 -0.72
C ARG A 266 -20.21 -6.79 -0.17
N GLN A 267 -21.33 -6.81 0.56
CA GLN A 267 -21.96 -8.01 1.11
C GLN A 267 -22.23 -9.07 0.04
N GLY A 268 -21.83 -10.32 0.31
CA GLY A 268 -22.09 -11.50 -0.51
C GLY A 268 -21.31 -11.54 -1.82
N GLN A 269 -20.52 -10.51 -2.14
CA GLN A 269 -19.79 -10.43 -3.41
C GLN A 269 -18.58 -11.38 -3.42
N ASN A 270 -18.35 -11.96 -4.60
CA ASN A 270 -17.16 -12.74 -4.92
C ASN A 270 -16.10 -11.85 -5.57
N TYR A 271 -14.89 -11.86 -5.02
CA TYR A 271 -13.75 -11.09 -5.55
C TYR A 271 -12.79 -11.91 -6.40
N LEU A 272 -13.25 -13.10 -6.81
CA LEU A 272 -12.79 -13.90 -7.94
C LEU A 272 -11.37 -14.46 -7.84
N TRP A 273 -10.69 -14.34 -6.69
CA TRP A 273 -9.36 -14.93 -6.50
C TRP A 273 -9.36 -16.40 -6.93
N ASN A 274 -8.51 -16.71 -7.90
CA ASN A 274 -8.40 -18.04 -8.50
C ASN A 274 -6.94 -18.53 -8.58
N GLY A 275 -5.99 -17.77 -8.04
CA GLY A 275 -4.56 -18.06 -8.15
C GLY A 275 -3.80 -17.21 -9.19
N SER A 276 -4.40 -16.17 -9.79
CA SER A 276 -3.76 -15.35 -10.83
C SER A 276 -3.91 -13.84 -10.60
N ASP A 277 -2.95 -13.04 -11.08
CA ASP A 277 -3.01 -11.58 -10.98
C ASP A 277 -4.20 -10.98 -11.74
N GLU A 278 -4.68 -11.62 -12.82
CA GLU A 278 -5.91 -11.17 -13.51
C GLU A 278 -7.13 -11.19 -12.58
N SER A 279 -7.16 -12.11 -11.60
CA SER A 279 -8.24 -12.16 -10.61
C SER A 279 -8.10 -11.07 -9.53
N ILE A 280 -6.90 -10.57 -9.27
CA ILE A 280 -6.67 -9.40 -8.39
C ILE A 280 -7.25 -8.15 -9.05
N ALA A 281 -7.00 -7.92 -10.34
CA ALA A 281 -7.53 -6.76 -11.04
C ALA A 281 -9.08 -6.71 -11.11
N ALA A 282 -9.76 -7.83 -10.88
CA ALA A 282 -11.22 -7.89 -10.90
C ALA A 282 -11.83 -7.24 -9.65
N ASN A 283 -12.88 -6.43 -9.86
CA ASN A 283 -13.59 -5.69 -8.80
C ASN A 283 -12.69 -4.76 -7.96
N ALA A 284 -11.47 -4.46 -8.42
CA ALA A 284 -10.58 -3.50 -7.79
C ALA A 284 -11.04 -2.08 -8.08
N ALA A 285 -11.03 -1.19 -7.08
CA ALA A 285 -11.13 0.26 -7.29
C ALA A 285 -9.80 0.83 -7.83
N TYR A 286 -8.68 0.21 -7.47
CA TYR A 286 -7.35 0.51 -8.00
C TYR A 286 -6.45 -0.73 -7.96
N VAL A 287 -5.58 -0.88 -8.94
CA VAL A 287 -4.54 -1.93 -8.99
C VAL A 287 -3.16 -1.28 -8.83
N PHE A 288 -2.39 -1.73 -7.85
CA PHE A 288 -0.98 -1.40 -7.73
C PHE A 288 -0.22 -2.41 -8.59
N LEU A 289 0.39 -1.96 -9.69
CA LEU A 289 1.10 -2.86 -10.60
C LEU A 289 2.35 -3.46 -9.99
N ASP A 290 3.03 -2.67 -9.16
CA ASP A 290 4.13 -3.11 -8.32
C ASP A 290 3.56 -3.35 -6.91
N SER A 291 3.71 -4.58 -6.41
CA SER A 291 3.20 -4.93 -5.08
C SER A 291 3.85 -4.05 -4.01
N MET A 292 3.01 -3.29 -3.30
CA MET A 292 3.40 -2.48 -2.15
C MET A 292 3.41 -3.34 -0.87
N GLY A 293 2.69 -4.46 -0.86
CA GLY A 293 2.57 -5.34 0.28
C GLY A 293 1.75 -4.70 1.41
N PRO A 294 0.45 -4.40 1.22
CA PRO A 294 -0.36 -3.69 2.21
C PRO A 294 -0.62 -4.52 3.48
N VAL A 295 -0.57 -3.88 4.67
CA VAL A 295 -0.70 -4.60 5.97
C VAL A 295 -1.65 -3.99 7.00
N GLN A 296 -1.80 -2.67 7.09
CA GLN A 296 -2.79 -2.04 7.98
C GLN A 296 -3.32 -0.79 7.32
N MET A 297 -4.59 -0.46 7.56
CA MET A 297 -5.23 0.75 7.03
C MET A 297 -5.91 1.51 8.16
N ASP A 298 -5.88 2.83 8.07
CA ASP A 298 -6.75 3.72 8.85
C ASP A 298 -7.30 4.85 7.97
N TYR A 299 -8.33 5.54 8.46
CA TYR A 299 -9.05 6.58 7.73
C TYR A 299 -9.03 7.92 8.46
N SER A 300 -8.63 8.97 7.74
CA SER A 300 -8.63 10.34 8.24
C SER A 300 -10.01 10.96 8.07
N ALA A 301 -10.91 10.82 9.05
CA ALA A 301 -12.25 11.39 8.96
C ALA A 301 -12.32 12.92 9.16
N THR A 302 -11.27 13.55 9.69
CA THR A 302 -11.24 15.01 9.90
C THR A 302 -9.83 15.57 9.75
N ALA A 303 -9.71 16.76 9.17
CA ALA A 303 -8.47 17.54 9.13
C ALA A 303 -8.16 18.29 10.44
N SER A 304 -8.65 17.83 11.60
CA SER A 304 -8.54 18.65 12.82
C SER A 304 -7.10 18.98 13.24
N PHE A 305 -6.12 18.17 12.81
CA PHE A 305 -4.69 18.41 13.04
C PHE A 305 -3.80 18.31 11.78
N PHE A 306 -4.34 17.91 10.62
CA PHE A 306 -3.66 17.93 9.32
C PHE A 306 -4.27 19.02 8.42
N PRO A 307 -3.57 19.49 7.37
CA PRO A 307 -4.20 20.33 6.35
C PRO A 307 -5.44 19.65 5.72
N ASP A 308 -6.42 20.46 5.30
CA ASP A 308 -7.71 19.98 4.76
C ASP A 308 -7.58 19.00 3.59
N GLU A 309 -6.49 19.07 2.83
CA GLU A 309 -6.20 18.17 1.72
C GLU A 309 -5.94 16.71 2.11
N TYR A 310 -5.73 16.42 3.40
CA TYR A 310 -5.56 15.08 3.96
C TYR A 310 -6.81 14.57 4.72
N ALA A 311 -7.90 15.34 4.67
CA ALA A 311 -9.20 14.87 5.16
C ALA A 311 -9.80 13.84 4.19
N ASP A 312 -10.62 12.96 4.74
CA ASP A 312 -11.45 12.00 4.02
C ASP A 312 -10.65 11.05 3.11
N GLN A 313 -9.46 10.64 3.58
CA GLN A 313 -8.53 9.76 2.87
C GLN A 313 -8.14 8.54 3.70
N PHE A 314 -7.88 7.45 2.99
CA PHE A 314 -7.31 6.23 3.56
C PHE A 314 -5.79 6.33 3.59
N PHE A 315 -5.19 5.77 4.64
CA PHE A 315 -3.74 5.64 4.79
C PHE A 315 -3.44 4.17 5.00
N VAL A 316 -2.47 3.63 4.25
CA VAL A 316 -2.16 2.21 4.19
C VAL A 316 -0.69 2.00 4.47
N ALA A 317 -0.37 1.21 5.49
CA ALA A 317 0.97 0.74 5.78
C ALA A 317 1.46 -0.24 4.72
N SER A 318 2.69 -0.04 4.28
CA SER A 318 3.35 -0.77 3.22
C SER A 318 4.55 -1.56 3.76
N SER A 319 4.57 -2.87 3.49
CA SER A 319 5.65 -3.76 3.95
C SER A 319 6.74 -3.98 2.91
N SER A 320 6.43 -3.90 1.61
CA SER A 320 7.40 -4.13 0.53
C SER A 320 7.95 -2.82 -0.02
N ASP A 321 7.12 -1.79 -0.07
CA ASP A 321 7.50 -0.43 -0.50
C ASP A 321 7.76 0.50 0.70
N SER A 322 7.69 -0.05 1.92
CA SER A 322 8.12 0.53 3.21
C SER A 322 7.76 2.00 3.41
N GLY A 323 6.59 2.21 4.02
CA GLY A 323 6.09 3.54 4.29
C GLY A 323 4.59 3.54 4.52
N VAL A 324 3.98 4.69 4.27
CA VAL A 324 2.53 4.87 4.31
C VAL A 324 2.07 5.48 3.01
N ILE A 325 1.15 4.81 2.32
CA ILE A 325 0.51 5.30 1.10
C ILE A 325 -0.84 5.91 1.46
N ARG A 326 -1.11 7.12 0.97
CA ARG A 326 -2.43 7.77 1.07
C ARG A 326 -3.25 7.50 -0.18
N ILE A 327 -4.56 7.31 -0.02
CA ILE A 327 -5.50 7.02 -1.09
C ILE A 327 -6.77 7.84 -0.82
N GLY A 328 -7.08 8.82 -1.67
CA GLY A 328 -8.39 9.46 -1.61
C GLY A 328 -9.42 8.69 -2.41
N TYR A 329 -10.44 8.24 -1.71
CA TYR A 329 -11.53 7.46 -2.26
C TYR A 329 -12.84 7.93 -1.65
N ASP A 330 -13.75 8.37 -2.51
CA ASP A 330 -15.11 8.70 -2.12
C ASP A 330 -15.89 7.39 -2.01
N VAL A 331 -16.19 6.98 -0.78
CA VAL A 331 -16.94 5.75 -0.49
C VAL A 331 -18.41 5.84 -0.90
N LEU A 332 -18.98 7.06 -1.02
CA LEU A 332 -20.38 7.25 -1.39
C LEU A 332 -20.55 7.08 -2.90
N ASP A 333 -19.66 7.69 -3.67
CA ASP A 333 -19.67 7.61 -5.12
C ASP A 333 -18.90 6.39 -5.66
N GLY A 334 -18.09 5.76 -4.81
CA GLY A 334 -17.30 4.57 -5.14
C GLY A 334 -16.12 4.87 -6.08
N MET A 335 -15.50 6.04 -5.96
CA MET A 335 -14.52 6.56 -6.92
C MET A 335 -13.23 7.06 -6.26
N LEU A 336 -12.10 6.85 -6.94
CA LEU A 336 -10.84 7.51 -6.57
C LEU A 336 -10.93 9.02 -6.81
N VAL A 337 -10.48 9.80 -5.84
CA VAL A 337 -10.44 11.26 -5.87
C VAL A 337 -9.07 11.76 -6.33
N ASN A 338 -8.01 11.14 -5.81
CA ASN A 338 -6.63 11.36 -6.20
C ASN A 338 -5.90 10.02 -6.33
N MET A 339 -4.75 10.06 -7.00
CA MET A 339 -3.92 8.88 -7.14
C MET A 339 -3.32 8.48 -5.79
N PRO A 340 -3.12 7.17 -5.55
CA PRO A 340 -2.32 6.70 -4.44
C PRO A 340 -0.91 7.28 -4.50
N GLU A 341 -0.45 7.83 -3.38
CA GLU A 341 0.85 8.49 -3.27
C GLU A 341 1.47 8.19 -1.91
N HIS A 342 2.79 8.30 -1.79
CA HIS A 342 3.42 8.24 -0.47
C HIS A 342 3.00 9.43 0.40
N PHE A 343 2.68 9.13 1.65
CA PHE A 343 2.61 10.09 2.74
C PHE A 343 3.82 9.97 3.66
N VAL A 344 4.36 8.76 3.82
CA VAL A 344 5.66 8.51 4.42
C VAL A 344 6.39 7.56 3.47
N ALA A 345 7.64 7.84 3.17
CA ALA A 345 8.48 6.98 2.35
C ALA A 345 9.83 6.77 3.02
N ALA A 346 10.39 5.57 2.89
CA ALA A 346 11.77 5.37 3.26
C ALA A 346 12.72 6.08 2.27
N ALA A 347 13.87 6.54 2.76
CA ALA A 347 14.87 7.23 1.93
C ALA A 347 15.57 6.27 0.94
N GLU A 348 15.93 6.75 -0.25
CA GLU A 348 16.55 5.92 -1.30
C GLU A 348 17.89 5.30 -0.88
N GLY A 349 18.08 4.01 -1.23
CA GLY A 349 19.36 3.31 -1.10
C GLY A 349 19.56 2.55 0.21
N GLU A 350 18.60 2.61 1.13
CA GLU A 350 18.59 1.87 2.38
C GLU A 350 17.67 0.65 2.27
N GLN A 351 18.03 -0.45 2.93
CA GLN A 351 17.17 -1.62 3.03
C GLN A 351 15.98 -1.23 3.92
N THR A 352 14.82 -1.01 3.31
CA THR A 352 13.74 -0.28 3.97
C THR A 352 12.98 -1.18 4.95
N ASP A 353 12.78 -0.70 6.18
CA ASP A 353 12.10 -1.44 7.23
C ASP A 353 10.59 -1.53 6.93
N PRO A 354 9.98 -2.74 6.94
CA PRO A 354 8.56 -2.89 6.68
C PRO A 354 7.72 -2.09 7.68
N VAL A 355 6.76 -1.30 7.20
CA VAL A 355 5.78 -0.64 8.06
C VAL A 355 4.57 -1.55 8.17
N LEU A 356 4.24 -1.96 9.40
CA LEU A 356 3.10 -2.85 9.65
C LEU A 356 2.00 -2.15 10.45
N GLY A 357 2.39 -1.45 11.52
CA GLY A 357 1.43 -0.77 12.39
C GLY A 357 1.07 0.62 11.87
N LEU A 358 -0.22 0.96 11.90
CA LEU A 358 -0.73 2.28 11.50
C LEU A 358 -2.02 2.65 12.23
N ALA A 359 -2.09 3.85 12.80
CA ALA A 359 -3.33 4.41 13.32
C ALA A 359 -3.28 5.94 13.43
N PHE A 360 -4.41 6.60 13.23
CA PHE A 360 -4.60 7.98 13.66
C PHE A 360 -4.78 8.02 15.18
N GLY A 361 -4.01 8.92 15.80
CA GLY A 361 -4.15 9.25 17.21
C GLY A 361 -4.78 10.63 17.41
N PRO A 362 -4.73 11.17 18.63
CA PRO A 362 -5.38 12.44 18.97
C PRO A 362 -4.76 13.68 18.31
N ASP A 363 -3.54 13.58 17.79
CA ASP A 363 -2.74 14.73 17.31
C ASP A 363 -1.77 14.39 16.17
N GLY A 364 -2.00 13.29 15.45
CA GLY A 364 -1.16 12.90 14.32
C GLY A 364 -1.44 11.49 13.82
N LEU A 365 -0.68 11.11 12.79
CA LEU A 365 -0.63 9.75 12.29
C LEU A 365 0.52 9.01 12.97
N TYR A 366 0.24 7.80 13.46
CA TYR A 366 1.21 6.96 14.14
C TYR A 366 1.47 5.72 13.32
N PHE A 367 2.74 5.37 13.13
CA PHE A 367 3.11 4.18 12.38
C PHE A 367 4.26 3.44 13.06
N SER A 368 4.40 2.16 12.76
CA SER A 368 5.38 1.30 13.39
C SER A 368 6.16 0.50 12.35
N PRO A 369 7.45 0.78 12.16
CA PRO A 369 8.36 -0.13 11.49
C PRO A 369 8.47 -1.45 12.28
N LEU A 370 8.61 -2.56 11.57
CA LEU A 370 8.76 -3.90 12.16
C LEU A 370 10.11 -4.03 12.88
N LEU A 371 11.17 -3.48 12.29
CA LEU A 371 12.52 -3.63 12.79
C LEU A 371 12.91 -2.52 13.79
N PRO A 372 13.95 -2.74 14.61
CA PRO A 372 14.36 -1.77 15.60
C PRO A 372 14.86 -0.45 15.01
N VAL A 373 14.36 0.67 15.53
CA VAL A 373 14.67 2.03 15.02
C VAL A 373 15.79 2.68 15.83
N LYS A 374 15.69 2.67 17.16
CA LYS A 374 16.63 3.35 18.06
C LYS A 374 16.99 2.47 19.25
N ASP A 375 18.26 2.50 19.65
CA ASP A 375 18.79 1.73 20.79
C ASP A 375 18.47 0.22 20.69
N ASN A 376 18.36 -0.29 19.45
CA ASN A 376 17.94 -1.65 19.14
C ASN A 376 16.56 -2.03 19.69
N GLN A 377 15.65 -1.05 19.79
CA GLN A 377 14.25 -1.25 20.18
C GLN A 377 13.30 -0.88 19.03
N GLY A 378 12.22 -1.65 18.87
CA GLY A 378 11.09 -1.26 18.03
C GLY A 378 10.41 -0.02 18.63
N ALA A 379 9.80 0.78 17.75
CA ALA A 379 9.22 2.07 18.10
C ALA A 379 7.90 2.32 17.38
N VAL A 380 7.02 3.09 18.02
CA VAL A 380 5.90 3.76 17.35
C VAL A 380 6.34 5.18 17.04
N LEU A 381 6.42 5.49 15.76
CA LEU A 381 6.74 6.80 15.22
C LEU A 381 5.47 7.62 15.02
N LYS A 382 5.61 8.94 15.05
CA LYS A 382 4.52 9.90 14.94
C LYS A 382 4.85 10.95 13.90
N VAL A 383 3.92 11.16 12.97
CA VAL A 383 3.90 12.24 12.00
C VAL A 383 2.84 13.25 12.39
N GLN A 384 3.24 14.52 12.50
CA GLN A 384 2.34 15.62 12.90
C GLN A 384 2.62 16.86 12.07
N TYR A 385 1.57 17.54 11.61
CA TYR A 385 1.72 18.85 10.98
C TYR A 385 2.19 19.88 12.01
N ASP A 386 3.45 20.30 11.90
CA ASP A 386 4.08 21.33 12.74
C ASP A 386 5.17 22.01 11.91
N PRO A 387 4.81 23.04 11.10
CA PRO A 387 5.78 23.73 10.25
C PRO A 387 6.95 24.38 11.01
N ALA A 388 6.80 24.62 12.31
CA ALA A 388 7.87 25.17 13.13
C ALA A 388 8.93 24.11 13.53
N LYS A 389 8.60 22.82 13.37
CA LYS A 389 9.47 21.66 13.61
C LYS A 389 9.45 20.70 12.42
N ALA A 390 9.31 21.26 11.21
CA ALA A 390 9.28 20.48 9.99
C ALA A 390 10.50 19.57 9.92
N HIS A 391 10.29 18.34 9.44
CA HIS A 391 11.34 17.38 9.21
C HIS A 391 12.23 17.84 8.05
N ASP A 392 13.52 17.54 8.15
CA ASP A 392 14.51 18.03 7.20
C ASP A 392 14.43 17.31 5.85
N LEU A 393 14.10 16.00 5.83
CA LEU A 393 13.96 15.22 4.60
C LEU A 393 12.50 15.17 4.17
N THR A 394 12.19 15.73 3.00
CA THR A 394 10.81 15.75 2.51
C THR A 394 10.58 14.84 1.31
N LEU A 395 9.33 14.44 1.10
CA LEU A 395 8.95 13.64 -0.08
C LEU A 395 9.29 14.34 -1.40
N ALA A 396 9.24 15.68 -1.42
CA ALA A 396 9.62 16.46 -2.59
C ALA A 396 11.12 16.35 -2.92
N GLU A 397 11.95 16.06 -1.92
CA GLU A 397 13.40 15.84 -2.09
C GLU A 397 13.74 14.42 -2.55
N LEU A 398 12.86 13.44 -2.32
CA LEU A 398 12.97 12.09 -2.86
C LEU A 398 12.50 12.00 -4.32
N ALA A 399 11.60 12.87 -4.75
CA ALA A 399 11.15 12.90 -6.13
C ALA A 399 12.30 13.35 -7.05
N ASP A 400 12.80 12.50 -7.97
CA ASP A 400 13.75 12.90 -9.01
C ASP A 400 12.99 13.64 -10.14
N PRO A 401 13.05 14.98 -10.22
CA PRO A 401 12.33 15.72 -11.24
C PRO A 401 12.94 15.52 -12.64
N ALA A 402 14.14 14.93 -12.74
CA ALA A 402 14.85 14.67 -13.98
C ALA A 402 14.63 13.24 -14.53
N ALA A 403 13.99 12.36 -13.76
CA ALA A 403 13.63 10.99 -14.20
C ALA A 403 12.39 10.95 -15.10
N LEU A 404 11.54 12.00 -15.08
CA LEU A 404 10.37 12.16 -15.95
C LEU A 404 10.82 12.53 -17.37
N ALA A 405 11.39 11.55 -18.06
CA ALA A 405 11.71 11.64 -19.47
C ALA A 405 10.43 11.91 -20.29
N GLU A 406 10.60 12.49 -21.48
CA GLU A 406 9.58 12.67 -22.54
C GLU A 406 8.96 11.33 -23.07
N ASP A 407 9.04 10.26 -22.28
CA ASP A 407 8.53 8.94 -22.56
C ASP A 407 7.10 8.82 -22.00
N GLY A 408 6.12 9.00 -22.87
CA GLY A 408 4.70 8.93 -22.50
C GLY A 408 4.30 7.60 -21.87
N LYS A 409 5.00 6.49 -22.16
CA LYS A 409 4.72 5.20 -21.52
C LYS A 409 5.10 5.23 -20.04
N GLU A 410 6.29 5.74 -19.77
CA GLU A 410 6.81 5.80 -18.40
C GLU A 410 6.00 6.78 -17.56
N LEU A 411 5.63 7.93 -18.15
CA LEU A 411 4.71 8.87 -17.50
C LEU A 411 3.39 8.21 -17.11
N MET A 412 2.81 7.37 -17.98
CA MET A 412 1.59 6.62 -17.63
C MET A 412 1.80 5.62 -16.49
N ARG A 413 2.98 4.98 -16.43
CA ARG A 413 3.31 4.01 -15.37
C ARG A 413 3.48 4.69 -14.03
N GLU A 414 4.35 5.70 -13.98
CA GLU A 414 4.71 6.46 -12.77
C GLU A 414 3.51 7.22 -12.19
N ASN A 415 2.63 7.72 -13.04
CA ASN A 415 1.42 8.40 -12.59
C ASN A 415 0.26 7.41 -12.34
N GLY A 416 0.47 6.09 -12.40
CA GLY A 416 -0.53 5.09 -12.00
C GLY A 416 -1.72 4.93 -12.97
N CYS A 417 -1.62 5.39 -14.22
CA CYS A 417 -2.71 5.23 -15.21
C CYS A 417 -3.14 3.77 -15.35
N PHE A 418 -2.19 2.83 -15.24
CA PHE A 418 -2.47 1.41 -15.38
C PHE A 418 -3.14 0.77 -14.16
N GLY A 419 -3.25 1.48 -13.04
CA GLY A 419 -4.04 1.01 -11.90
C GLY A 419 -5.54 1.06 -12.14
N CYS A 420 -5.98 1.89 -13.09
CA CYS A 420 -7.37 1.96 -13.55
C CYS A 420 -7.58 1.38 -14.94
N HIS A 421 -6.53 1.35 -15.78
CA HIS A 421 -6.61 0.98 -17.19
C HIS A 421 -5.72 -0.20 -17.55
N ARG A 422 -6.16 -0.99 -18.53
CA ARG A 422 -5.27 -1.88 -19.29
C ARG A 422 -4.78 -1.20 -20.56
N LEU A 423 -3.57 -1.53 -20.99
CA LEU A 423 -3.02 -1.15 -22.29
C LEU A 423 -2.78 -2.38 -23.15
N THR A 424 -3.49 -2.47 -24.28
CA THR A 424 -3.39 -3.63 -25.16
C THR A 424 -1.97 -3.85 -25.67
N GLY A 425 -1.45 -5.06 -25.46
CA GLY A 425 -0.12 -5.52 -25.90
C GLY A 425 1.04 -5.13 -24.99
N GLU A 426 0.82 -4.33 -23.94
CA GLU A 426 1.89 -3.87 -23.05
C GLU A 426 1.55 -4.04 -21.55
N PHE A 427 0.39 -3.56 -21.09
CA PHE A 427 -0.05 -3.65 -19.68
C PHE A 427 -1.44 -4.28 -19.58
N GLU A 428 -1.50 -5.58 -19.87
CA GLU A 428 -2.77 -6.34 -19.89
C GLU A 428 -3.29 -6.70 -18.49
N LEU A 429 -2.44 -6.62 -17.45
CA LEU A 429 -2.80 -6.86 -16.04
C LEU A 429 -3.35 -5.63 -15.31
N GLY A 430 -3.48 -4.50 -16.00
CA GLY A 430 -3.96 -3.25 -15.41
C GLY A 430 -5.43 -3.28 -14.96
N GLY A 431 -5.83 -2.18 -14.33
CA GLY A 431 -7.16 -1.98 -13.77
C GLY A 431 -8.29 -2.07 -14.78
N THR A 432 -9.50 -2.25 -14.24
CA THR A 432 -10.70 -2.53 -15.05
C THR A 432 -11.80 -1.48 -14.93
N ASN A 433 -11.58 -0.45 -14.10
CA ASN A 433 -12.52 0.67 -13.92
C ASN A 433 -12.51 1.64 -15.10
N GLY A 434 -11.32 1.85 -15.68
CA GLY A 434 -11.14 2.66 -16.87
C GLY A 434 -11.36 1.85 -18.15
N PRO A 435 -11.69 2.52 -19.28
CA PRO A 435 -11.73 1.86 -20.58
C PRO A 435 -10.35 1.30 -20.97
N VAL A 436 -10.36 0.17 -21.69
CA VAL A 436 -9.14 -0.38 -22.30
C VAL A 436 -8.52 0.65 -23.26
N LEU A 437 -7.22 0.89 -23.07
CA LEU A 437 -6.41 1.78 -23.89
C LEU A 437 -5.76 1.00 -25.04
N ASN A 438 -5.57 1.67 -26.17
CA ASN A 438 -4.88 1.12 -27.33
C ASN A 438 -3.83 2.12 -27.82
N ARG A 439 -2.76 1.61 -28.42
CA ARG A 439 -1.72 2.43 -29.04
C ARG A 439 -1.87 2.49 -30.55
N GLY A 440 -1.77 3.69 -31.12
CA GLY A 440 -1.73 3.94 -32.56
C GLY A 440 -3.06 3.81 -33.29
N SER A 441 -3.88 2.81 -32.97
CA SER A 441 -5.20 2.59 -33.55
C SER A 441 -6.01 1.62 -32.69
N GLY A 442 -7.31 1.49 -32.95
CA GLY A 442 -8.16 0.51 -32.30
C GLY A 442 -9.43 1.10 -31.69
N PRO A 443 -10.21 0.27 -30.98
CA PRO A 443 -11.56 0.62 -30.52
C PRO A 443 -11.64 1.88 -29.65
N MET A 444 -10.57 2.21 -28.91
CA MET A 444 -10.50 3.47 -28.14
C MET A 444 -10.65 4.69 -29.06
N PHE A 445 -9.87 4.75 -30.14
CA PHE A 445 -9.87 5.87 -31.07
C PHE A 445 -11.18 6.00 -31.83
N ASP A 446 -11.79 4.88 -32.22
CA ASP A 446 -13.11 4.88 -32.88
C ASP A 446 -14.19 5.49 -31.98
N ARG A 447 -14.17 5.18 -30.68
CA ARG A 447 -15.10 5.75 -29.69
C ARG A 447 -14.85 7.23 -29.46
N ILE A 448 -13.59 7.64 -29.33
CA ILE A 448 -13.21 9.05 -29.14
C ILE A 448 -13.66 9.86 -30.36
N ASP A 449 -13.30 9.41 -31.58
CA ASP A 449 -13.64 10.09 -32.82
C ASP A 449 -15.15 10.24 -32.99
N ALA A 450 -15.92 9.17 -32.78
CA ALA A 450 -17.37 9.22 -32.84
C ALA A 450 -17.98 10.20 -31.82
N ARG A 451 -17.44 10.23 -30.58
CA ARG A 451 -17.91 11.13 -29.52
C ARG A 451 -17.62 12.58 -29.87
N ILE A 452 -16.37 12.93 -30.17
CA ILE A 452 -15.96 14.35 -30.32
C ILE A 452 -16.53 15.02 -31.58
N HIS A 453 -17.02 14.22 -32.53
CA HIS A 453 -17.74 14.69 -33.72
C HIS A 453 -19.27 14.73 -33.55
N SER A 454 -19.82 14.21 -32.45
CA SER A 454 -21.27 14.15 -32.27
C SER A 454 -21.87 15.55 -31.99
N PRO A 455 -23.09 15.83 -32.48
CA PRO A 455 -23.81 17.07 -32.15
C PRO A 455 -24.01 17.27 -30.65
N ASP A 456 -24.30 16.17 -29.93
CA ASP A 456 -24.53 16.17 -28.48
C ASP A 456 -23.27 16.60 -27.73
N TYR A 457 -22.10 16.12 -28.15
CA TYR A 457 -20.82 16.54 -27.57
C TYR A 457 -20.56 18.04 -27.78
N LEU A 458 -20.78 18.53 -29.00
CA LEU A 458 -20.60 19.96 -29.30
C LEU A 458 -21.59 20.84 -28.50
N GLN A 459 -22.80 20.34 -28.25
CA GLN A 459 -23.76 21.01 -27.38
C GLN A 459 -23.29 21.01 -25.92
N ALA A 460 -22.77 19.89 -25.42
CA ALA A 460 -22.23 19.76 -24.08
C ALA A 460 -21.06 20.74 -23.84
N LEU A 461 -20.11 20.86 -24.80
CA LEU A 461 -19.01 21.83 -24.68
C LEU A 461 -19.52 23.27 -24.59
N ARG A 462 -20.52 23.65 -25.40
CA ARG A 462 -21.12 25.00 -25.30
C ARG A 462 -21.78 25.24 -23.94
N ALA A 463 -22.41 24.22 -23.37
CA ALA A 463 -23.00 24.31 -22.03
C ALA A 463 -21.93 24.45 -20.95
N LEU A 464 -20.76 23.83 -21.12
CA LEU A 464 -19.61 24.02 -20.24
C LEU A 464 -18.99 25.42 -20.41
N ASP A 465 -18.80 25.89 -21.64
CA ASP A 465 -18.24 27.22 -21.94
C ASP A 465 -19.13 28.37 -21.45
N ALA A 466 -20.44 28.15 -21.37
CA ALA A 466 -21.38 29.13 -20.85
C ALA A 466 -21.32 29.29 -19.33
N ARG A 467 -20.60 28.41 -18.63
CA ARG A 467 -20.40 28.49 -17.18
C ARG A 467 -19.29 29.49 -16.86
N ASP A 468 -19.40 30.08 -15.69
CA ASP A 468 -18.42 30.97 -15.10
C ASP A 468 -17.90 30.34 -13.80
N GLU A 469 -17.29 29.16 -13.94
CA GLU A 469 -16.72 28.39 -12.84
C GLU A 469 -15.43 27.68 -13.28
N GLU A 470 -14.47 27.54 -12.37
CA GLU A 470 -13.27 26.72 -12.59
C GLU A 470 -13.62 25.22 -12.46
N PRO A 471 -12.91 24.31 -13.17
CA PRO A 471 -11.79 24.58 -14.08
C PRO A 471 -12.23 25.05 -15.49
N PHE A 472 -13.54 25.11 -15.79
CA PHE A 472 -14.01 25.27 -17.16
C PHE A 472 -13.61 26.61 -17.79
N ASN A 473 -13.53 27.67 -17.00
CA ASN A 473 -13.11 28.98 -17.49
C ASN A 473 -11.74 28.97 -18.16
N ARG A 474 -10.76 28.25 -17.60
CA ARG A 474 -9.40 28.18 -18.11
C ARG A 474 -9.27 27.46 -19.47
N TYR A 475 -10.22 26.60 -19.82
CA TYR A 475 -10.11 25.70 -20.99
C TYR A 475 -10.98 26.09 -22.20
N LYS A 476 -11.57 27.30 -22.22
CA LYS A 476 -12.44 27.75 -23.33
C LYS A 476 -11.71 27.79 -24.67
N ASP A 477 -10.47 28.32 -24.68
CA ASP A 477 -9.68 28.42 -25.91
C ASP A 477 -9.26 27.04 -26.43
N ALA A 478 -8.86 26.14 -25.53
CA ALA A 478 -8.55 24.74 -25.86
C ALA A 478 -9.76 23.99 -26.44
N ARG A 479 -10.96 24.18 -25.89
CA ARG A 479 -12.20 23.62 -26.47
C ARG A 479 -12.53 24.23 -27.83
N ALA A 480 -12.29 25.53 -28.03
CA ALA A 480 -12.47 26.16 -29.34
C ALA A 480 -11.48 25.64 -30.39
N GLU A 481 -10.24 25.36 -29.99
CA GLU A 481 -9.23 24.72 -30.82
C GLU A 481 -9.64 23.29 -31.18
N LEU A 482 -10.06 22.49 -30.20
CA LEU A 482 -10.59 21.15 -30.39
C LEU A 482 -11.74 21.13 -31.41
N VAL A 483 -12.66 22.11 -31.37
CA VAL A 483 -13.79 22.15 -32.32
C VAL A 483 -13.33 22.47 -33.75
N ARG A 484 -12.24 23.22 -33.93
CA ARG A 484 -11.70 23.58 -35.25
C ARG A 484 -10.81 22.51 -35.84
N ALA A 485 -10.09 21.77 -35.01
CA ALA A 485 -9.19 20.70 -35.43
C ALA A 485 -9.92 19.58 -36.17
N GLN A 486 -9.19 18.83 -37.01
CA GLN A 486 -9.73 17.75 -37.85
C GLN A 486 -8.83 16.52 -37.76
N GLY A 487 -9.41 15.34 -37.97
CA GLY A 487 -8.68 14.08 -37.98
C GLY A 487 -7.92 13.81 -36.68
N ARG A 488 -6.70 13.26 -36.79
CA ARG A 488 -5.91 12.84 -35.62
C ARG A 488 -5.51 14.00 -34.71
N GLU A 489 -5.36 15.22 -35.25
CA GLU A 489 -5.03 16.39 -34.44
C GLU A 489 -6.14 16.71 -33.43
N ARG A 490 -7.40 16.53 -33.84
CA ARG A 490 -8.55 16.71 -32.97
C ARG A 490 -8.54 15.73 -31.80
N ILE A 491 -8.20 14.48 -32.08
CA ILE A 491 -8.06 13.42 -31.08
C ILE A 491 -6.90 13.73 -30.14
N LYS A 492 -5.77 14.21 -30.67
CA LYS A 492 -4.60 14.62 -29.87
C LYS A 492 -4.97 15.71 -28.86
N ILE A 493 -5.57 16.81 -29.32
CA ILE A 493 -6.00 17.91 -28.45
C ILE A 493 -6.96 17.38 -27.38
N TRP A 494 -7.94 16.54 -27.76
CA TRP A 494 -8.86 15.96 -26.79
C TRP A 494 -8.14 15.12 -25.74
N LEU A 495 -7.24 14.21 -26.16
CA LEU A 495 -6.48 13.36 -25.24
C LEU A 495 -5.63 14.20 -24.29
N THR A 496 -4.85 15.14 -24.81
CA THR A 496 -3.98 16.01 -24.00
C THR A 496 -4.77 16.73 -22.91
N TYR A 497 -5.87 17.40 -23.26
CA TYR A 497 -6.64 18.17 -22.28
C TYR A 497 -7.50 17.29 -21.37
N HIS A 498 -7.96 16.12 -21.83
CA HIS A 498 -8.68 15.17 -20.97
C HIS A 498 -7.76 14.51 -19.93
N ILE A 499 -6.49 14.24 -20.29
CA ILE A 499 -5.49 13.74 -19.34
C ILE A 499 -5.08 14.84 -18.35
N LEU A 500 -4.88 16.07 -18.84
CA LEU A 500 -4.50 17.23 -18.04
C LEU A 500 -5.57 17.63 -17.02
N GLU A 501 -6.84 17.63 -17.43
CA GLU A 501 -7.99 17.89 -16.57
C GLU A 501 -9.13 16.97 -17.00
N PRO A 502 -9.41 15.88 -16.27
CA PRO A 502 -10.47 14.93 -16.60
C PRO A 502 -11.85 15.57 -16.76
N ARG A 503 -12.10 16.72 -16.12
CA ARG A 503 -13.36 17.46 -16.26
C ARG A 503 -13.42 18.39 -17.48
N PHE A 504 -12.37 18.43 -18.30
CA PHE A 504 -12.22 19.31 -19.46
C PHE A 504 -13.45 19.37 -20.37
N ASP A 505 -14.08 18.21 -20.61
CA ASP A 505 -15.22 18.05 -21.50
C ASP A 505 -16.46 17.41 -20.84
N LYS A 506 -16.37 17.07 -19.55
CA LYS A 506 -17.45 16.44 -18.77
C LYS A 506 -17.36 16.84 -17.29
N ARG A 507 -18.39 17.47 -16.74
CA ARG A 507 -18.39 17.95 -15.34
C ARG A 507 -18.23 16.83 -14.32
N ASP A 508 -18.94 15.73 -14.54
CA ASP A 508 -18.99 14.52 -13.72
C ASP A 508 -18.01 13.46 -14.25
N SER A 509 -16.79 13.86 -14.59
CA SER A 509 -15.75 12.90 -14.96
C SER A 509 -15.37 12.07 -13.75
N THR A 510 -15.22 10.76 -13.96
CA THR A 510 -14.88 9.78 -12.93
C THR A 510 -13.39 9.40 -12.94
N MET A 511 -12.64 9.95 -13.90
CA MET A 511 -11.19 9.78 -13.95
C MET A 511 -10.54 10.76 -12.96
N PRO A 512 -9.68 10.29 -12.04
CA PRO A 512 -9.02 11.16 -11.07
C PRO A 512 -8.06 12.12 -11.77
N ASN A 513 -7.83 13.29 -11.15
CA ASN A 513 -6.83 14.22 -11.65
C ASN A 513 -5.43 13.68 -11.30
N MET A 514 -4.57 13.60 -12.31
CA MET A 514 -3.24 13.01 -12.21
C MET A 514 -2.17 14.00 -11.75
N GLY A 515 -2.49 15.30 -11.61
CA GLY A 515 -1.52 16.33 -11.23
C GLY A 515 -0.50 16.70 -12.32
N LEU A 516 -0.69 16.17 -13.53
CA LEU A 516 0.22 16.35 -14.67
C LEU A 516 0.26 17.80 -15.17
N ASN A 517 1.40 18.20 -15.72
CA ASN A 517 1.52 19.43 -16.50
C ASN A 517 1.22 19.18 -18.00
N GLU A 518 1.09 20.27 -18.76
CA GLU A 518 0.70 20.21 -20.18
C GLU A 518 1.71 19.42 -21.04
N VAL A 519 3.00 19.50 -20.74
CA VAL A 519 4.06 18.79 -21.48
C VAL A 519 3.95 17.28 -21.26
N GLU A 520 3.71 16.86 -20.02
CA GLU A 520 3.54 15.45 -19.67
C GLU A 520 2.25 14.88 -20.28
N ALA A 521 1.14 15.61 -20.17
CA ALA A 521 -0.13 15.21 -20.78
C ALA A 521 -0.03 15.09 -22.31
N GLU A 522 0.71 16.00 -22.97
CA GLU A 522 0.98 15.89 -24.40
C GLU A 522 1.87 14.68 -24.72
N ALA A 523 2.91 14.42 -23.94
CA ALA A 523 3.79 13.26 -24.13
C ALA A 523 3.02 11.94 -24.04
N ILE A 524 2.11 11.80 -23.07
CA ILE A 524 1.22 10.64 -22.95
C ILE A 524 0.28 10.54 -24.18
N ALA A 525 -0.34 11.65 -24.59
CA ALA A 525 -1.24 11.66 -25.74
C ALA A 525 -0.52 11.23 -27.04
N ARG A 526 0.72 11.70 -27.26
CA ARG A 526 1.56 11.30 -28.40
C ARG A 526 1.92 9.82 -28.36
N TYR A 527 2.33 9.32 -27.19
CA TYR A 527 2.62 7.90 -27.00
C TYR A 527 1.40 7.04 -27.35
N LEU A 528 0.21 7.37 -26.84
CA LEU A 528 -1.04 6.69 -27.16
C LEU A 528 -1.36 6.75 -28.65
N LEU A 529 -1.14 7.89 -29.31
CA LEU A 529 -1.34 8.04 -30.75
C LEU A 529 -0.36 7.24 -31.61
N GLY A 530 0.65 6.61 -31.01
CA GLY A 530 1.71 5.89 -31.71
C GLY A 530 2.64 6.81 -32.49
N GLU A 531 2.71 8.08 -32.10
CA GLU A 531 3.70 9.01 -32.63
C GLU A 531 5.02 8.68 -31.94
N ASP A 532 6.04 8.29 -32.72
CA ASP A 532 7.37 7.96 -32.18
C ASP A 532 7.86 9.06 -31.23
N ASP A 533 8.10 8.67 -29.98
CA ASP A 533 8.85 9.41 -29.00
C ASP A 533 10.19 9.74 -29.64
N GLY A 534 10.58 11.02 -29.68
CA GLY A 534 11.79 11.52 -30.36
C GLY A 534 13.13 11.00 -29.78
N GLY A 535 13.14 9.85 -29.12
CA GLY A 535 14.23 9.24 -28.38
C GLY A 535 15.11 8.26 -29.16
N GLY A 536 14.98 8.15 -30.48
CA GLY A 536 15.72 7.18 -31.30
C GLY A 536 17.27 7.23 -31.17
N LEU A 537 17.83 8.32 -30.66
CA LEU A 537 19.26 8.41 -30.30
C LEU A 537 19.53 8.29 -28.77
N SER A 538 18.57 8.66 -27.92
CA SER A 538 18.71 8.71 -26.46
C SER A 538 18.48 7.34 -25.82
N GLN A 539 17.48 6.58 -26.26
CA GLN A 539 17.17 5.24 -25.75
C GLN A 539 18.29 4.24 -26.04
N THR A 540 18.95 4.32 -27.20
CA THR A 540 20.10 3.45 -27.53
C THR A 540 21.29 3.70 -26.62
N ILE A 541 21.46 4.94 -26.15
CA ILE A 541 22.52 5.33 -25.20
C ILE A 541 22.12 4.98 -23.76
N LYS A 542 20.85 5.18 -23.37
CA LYS A 542 20.31 4.80 -22.05
C LYS A 542 20.32 3.27 -21.86
N ASN A 543 19.97 2.49 -22.87
CA ASN A 543 20.00 1.02 -22.81
C ASN A 543 21.43 0.44 -22.87
N MET A 544 22.45 1.25 -23.17
CA MET A 544 23.86 0.89 -23.03
C MET A 544 24.44 1.28 -21.67
N LEU A 545 23.74 2.09 -20.88
CA LEU A 545 24.15 2.48 -19.54
C LEU A 545 23.49 1.54 -18.53
N PRO A 546 24.25 0.86 -17.66
CA PRO A 546 23.67 0.01 -16.64
C PRO A 546 22.95 0.86 -15.57
N GLU A 547 21.98 0.24 -14.86
CA GLU A 547 21.17 0.85 -13.79
C GLU A 547 22.03 1.66 -12.79
N PRO A 548 21.45 2.66 -12.09
CA PRO A 548 22.19 3.56 -11.19
C PRO A 548 23.13 2.82 -10.22
N ARG A 549 22.67 1.70 -9.64
CA ARG A 549 23.45 0.84 -8.72
C ARG A 549 24.69 0.18 -9.33
N TYR A 550 24.76 0.03 -10.65
CA TYR A 550 25.87 -0.61 -11.35
C TYR A 550 26.80 0.38 -12.07
N ARG A 551 26.47 1.68 -12.06
CA ARG A 551 27.31 2.72 -12.69
C ARG A 551 28.74 2.72 -12.15
N TYR A 552 28.91 2.57 -10.84
CA TYR A 552 30.24 2.50 -10.21
C TYR A 552 31.07 1.30 -10.70
N PHE A 553 30.44 0.13 -10.89
CA PHE A 553 31.12 -1.05 -11.43
C PHE A 553 31.52 -0.87 -12.90
N ALA A 554 30.65 -0.26 -13.71
CA ALA A 554 30.95 0.03 -15.11
C ALA A 554 32.07 1.07 -15.25
N PHE A 555 32.04 2.15 -14.45
CA PHE A 555 33.12 3.14 -14.42
C PHE A 555 34.45 2.52 -13.92
N ALA A 556 34.42 1.69 -12.89
CA ALA A 556 35.61 0.99 -12.40
C ALA A 556 36.17 0.00 -13.45
N PHE A 557 35.30 -0.71 -14.18
CA PHE A 557 35.70 -1.62 -15.25
C PHE A 557 36.32 -0.88 -16.45
N VAL A 558 35.72 0.22 -16.88
CA VAL A 558 36.25 1.06 -17.98
C VAL A 558 37.56 1.75 -17.58
N ALA A 559 37.65 2.27 -16.35
CA ALA A 559 38.89 2.83 -15.81
C ALA A 559 39.99 1.75 -15.68
N GLY A 560 39.62 0.55 -15.23
CA GLY A 560 40.50 -0.62 -15.16
C GLY A 560 41.03 -1.04 -16.53
N LEU A 561 40.19 -1.02 -17.58
CA LEU A 561 40.62 -1.28 -18.96
C LEU A 561 41.53 -0.17 -19.49
N ALA A 562 41.19 1.10 -19.24
CA ALA A 562 41.97 2.25 -19.70
C ALA A 562 43.38 2.29 -19.08
N ILE A 563 43.55 1.82 -17.84
CA ILE A 563 44.84 1.74 -17.15
C ILE A 563 45.56 0.41 -17.43
N GLY A 564 44.82 -0.70 -17.45
CA GLY A 564 45.36 -2.06 -17.57
C GLY A 564 45.88 -2.40 -18.97
N LEU A 565 45.18 -1.98 -20.04
CA LEU A 565 45.60 -2.26 -21.42
C LEU A 565 46.96 -1.63 -21.76
N PRO A 566 47.25 -0.35 -21.45
CA PRO A 566 48.57 0.23 -21.68
C PRO A 566 49.68 -0.49 -20.92
N ILE A 567 49.45 -0.83 -19.65
CA ILE A 567 50.45 -1.53 -18.80
C ILE A 567 50.74 -2.92 -19.36
N TRP A 568 49.69 -3.67 -19.73
CA TRP A 568 49.85 -4.98 -20.35
C TRP A 568 50.59 -4.90 -21.68
N LEU A 569 50.28 -3.90 -22.52
CA LEU A 569 50.96 -3.69 -23.80
C LEU A 569 52.45 -3.40 -23.60
N VAL A 570 52.80 -2.57 -22.62
CA VAL A 570 54.19 -2.27 -22.26
C VAL A 570 54.91 -3.51 -21.76
N LEU A 571 54.31 -4.27 -20.84
CA LEU A 571 54.88 -5.52 -20.33
C LEU A 571 55.06 -6.57 -21.43
N TRP A 572 54.12 -6.66 -22.37
CA TRP A 572 54.18 -7.56 -23.51
C TRP A 572 55.30 -7.16 -24.49
N ILE A 573 55.45 -5.85 -24.78
CA ILE A 573 56.55 -5.34 -25.60
C ILE A 573 57.91 -5.58 -24.93
N VAL A 574 58.03 -5.30 -23.63
CA VAL A 574 59.24 -5.54 -22.84
C VAL A 574 59.57 -7.03 -22.80
N GLY A 575 58.58 -7.89 -22.58
CA GLY A 575 58.72 -9.36 -22.60
C GLY A 575 59.21 -9.88 -23.95
N ARG A 576 58.67 -9.36 -25.07
CA ARG A 576 59.15 -9.71 -26.42
C ARG A 576 60.57 -9.23 -26.70
N LEU A 577 60.93 -8.03 -26.24
CA LEU A 577 62.30 -7.50 -26.37
C LEU A 577 63.31 -8.31 -25.54
N TRP A 578 62.91 -8.77 -24.36
CA TRP A 578 63.73 -9.63 -23.50
C TRP A 578 63.90 -11.04 -24.07
N ALA A 579 62.85 -11.60 -24.67
CA ALA A 579 62.92 -12.89 -25.37
C ALA A 579 63.84 -12.83 -26.60
N ARG A 580 63.85 -11.72 -27.36
CA ARG A 580 64.75 -11.52 -28.50
C ARG A 580 66.22 -11.36 -28.09
N ARG A 581 66.51 -10.75 -26.93
CA ARG A 581 67.88 -10.63 -26.39
C ARG A 581 68.47 -11.95 -25.86
N ARG A 582 67.66 -12.99 -25.63
CA ARG A 582 68.13 -14.33 -25.25
C ARG A 582 68.44 -15.25 -26.44
N GLN A 583 68.12 -14.82 -27.66
CA GLN A 583 68.36 -15.59 -28.90
C GLN A 583 69.52 -15.02 -29.75
N THR A 584 70.21 -14.01 -29.25
CA THR A 584 71.49 -13.45 -29.76
C THR A 584 72.51 -13.56 -28.66
#